data_AF-A0A1Y2WX36-F1
#
_entry.id   AF-A0A1Y2WX36-F1
#
_cell.length_a   1.000
_cell.length_b   1.000
_cell.length_c   1.000
_cell.angle_alpha   90.00
_cell.angle_beta   90.00
_cell.angle_gamma   90.00
#
_symmetry.space_group_name_H-M   'P 1'
#
loop_
_entity.id
_entity.type
_entity.pdbx_description
1 polymer ?
#
loop_
_entity_poly.entity_id
_entity_poly.type
_entity_poly.pdbx_seq_one_letter_code
_entity_poly.pdbx_strand_id
1 'polypeptide(L)'
;MAKPIEITSVEQFNELLKSSRIVVADFYATWCGPCKQIAPFYEQLSNSLSRPKVATFVKVNTEAEGAKAVAAEYRVTHLPTFIVFRDGSVVKRVKGANPKELQTIVETLSHSIEHATQGEGSGSGGSGGIAWRGADLPRGYIDISDTIDVRGLELLNADESHFSVRTLFNKSKPSALSKDKAESSEKDWVESDTDEQLLLYTPFNSAIKLHTIQITSLPPTDDEDDDDVPMRPRTLKLFTNRPHNLGFDEADDIDPTQTIEIGENDWNSNGTASLGLRFVRFQNITSLVIFVVDGDGDGEKVRIDRIRFIGESGEKREMGKLEKIGDQQGE
;
A
#
# COMPACT_ATOMS: atom_id res chain seq x y z
N MET A 1 -0.13 31.15 6.89
CA MET A 1 1.27 30.68 6.86
C MET A 1 1.32 29.41 7.70
N ALA A 2 1.73 28.28 7.12
CA ALA A 2 1.77 27.01 7.82
C ALA A 2 3.15 26.83 8.48
N LYS A 3 3.21 27.14 9.78
CA LYS A 3 4.40 26.93 10.60
C LYS A 3 4.61 25.42 10.85
N PRO A 4 5.86 24.92 10.93
CA PRO A 4 6.11 23.55 11.35
C PRO A 4 5.43 23.24 12.69
N ILE A 5 4.86 22.04 12.80
CA ILE A 5 4.21 21.57 14.03
C ILE A 5 5.29 21.11 15.01
N GLU A 6 5.28 21.65 16.22
CA GLU A 6 6.16 21.17 17.28
C GLU A 6 5.60 19.88 17.86
N ILE A 7 6.43 18.85 17.91
CA ILE A 7 6.06 17.54 18.46
C ILE A 7 6.27 17.54 19.96
N THR A 8 5.20 17.26 20.70
CA THR A 8 5.21 17.21 22.16
C THR A 8 4.96 15.81 22.72
N SER A 9 4.52 14.85 21.89
CA SER A 9 4.38 13.45 22.29
C SER A 9 4.60 12.47 21.12
N VAL A 10 4.86 11.21 21.47
CA VAL A 10 4.97 10.10 20.50
C VAL A 10 3.63 9.86 19.78
N GLU A 11 2.51 10.00 20.49
CA GLU A 11 1.17 9.81 19.94
C GLU A 11 0.86 10.86 18.89
N GLN A 12 1.16 12.13 19.16
CA GLN A 12 0.97 13.22 18.20
C GLN A 12 1.81 13.00 16.93
N PHE A 13 3.08 12.59 17.09
CA PHE A 13 3.93 12.28 15.94
C PHE A 13 3.33 11.14 15.11
N ASN A 14 2.89 10.07 15.76
CA ASN A 14 2.26 8.93 15.11
C ASN A 14 0.95 9.29 14.40
N GLU A 15 0.14 10.18 14.98
CA GLU A 15 -1.08 10.67 14.34
C GLU A 15 -0.78 11.46 13.07
N LEU A 16 0.27 12.28 13.08
CA LEU A 16 0.71 13.02 11.89
C LEU A 16 1.26 12.10 10.80
N LEU A 17 1.99 11.05 11.18
CA LEU A 17 2.45 10.01 10.24
C LEU A 17 1.29 9.25 9.58
N LYS A 18 0.15 9.11 10.26
CA LYS A 18 -1.06 8.47 9.73
C LYS A 18 -1.89 9.41 8.86
N SER A 19 -2.06 10.65 9.33
CA SER A 19 -2.98 11.62 8.73
C SER A 19 -2.37 12.41 7.56
N SER A 20 -1.05 12.42 7.43
CA SER A 20 -0.33 13.13 6.36
C SER A 20 0.49 12.18 5.48
N ARG A 21 0.36 12.33 4.16
CA ARG A 21 1.08 11.50 3.17
C ARG A 21 2.60 11.68 3.29
N ILE A 22 3.07 12.92 3.42
CA ILE A 22 4.47 13.24 3.61
C ILE A 22 4.63 13.96 4.93
N VAL A 23 5.48 13.43 5.80
CA VAL A 23 5.94 14.14 6.98
C VAL A 23 7.43 14.42 6.82
N VAL A 24 7.81 15.69 6.83
CA VAL A 24 9.22 16.08 6.92
C VAL A 24 9.46 16.43 8.39
N ALA A 25 10.36 15.71 9.05
CA ALA A 25 10.68 15.91 10.46
C ALA A 25 12.09 16.46 10.62
N ASP A 26 12.21 17.64 11.25
CA ASP A 26 13.47 18.25 11.67
C ASP A 26 13.76 17.86 13.13
N PHE A 27 14.75 16.97 13.32
CA PHE A 27 15.24 16.61 14.64
C PHE A 27 16.35 17.59 15.04
N TYR A 28 16.12 18.32 16.14
CA TYR A 28 16.97 19.43 16.55
C TYR A 28 17.20 19.47 18.08
N ALA A 29 18.07 20.39 18.51
CA ALA A 29 18.23 20.79 19.91
C ALA A 29 18.43 22.31 20.01
N THR A 30 18.09 22.90 21.17
CA THR A 30 18.10 24.37 21.35
C THR A 30 19.50 24.96 21.46
N TRP A 31 20.50 24.17 21.85
CA TRP A 31 21.91 24.57 21.91
C TRP A 31 22.66 24.35 20.58
N CYS A 32 22.07 23.60 19.63
CA CYS A 32 22.71 23.24 18.38
C CYS A 32 22.82 24.42 17.41
N GLY A 33 24.04 24.94 17.22
CA GLY A 33 24.34 26.04 16.29
C GLY A 33 23.90 25.77 14.84
N PRO A 34 24.31 24.64 14.21
CA PRO A 34 23.89 24.30 12.85
C PRO A 34 22.38 24.16 12.69
N CYS A 35 21.67 23.69 13.72
CA CYS A 35 20.21 23.59 13.72
C CYS A 35 19.56 24.98 13.61
N LYS A 36 20.08 25.96 14.36
CA LYS A 36 19.62 27.36 14.28
C LYS A 36 19.88 27.98 12.91
N GLN A 37 21.00 27.62 12.27
CA GLN A 37 21.36 28.15 10.95
C GLN A 37 20.42 27.67 9.85
N ILE A 38 19.99 26.41 9.88
CA ILE A 38 19.10 25.84 8.85
C ILE A 38 17.61 26.06 9.13
N ALA A 39 17.22 26.35 10.38
CA ALA A 39 15.82 26.53 10.76
C ALA A 39 15.03 27.54 9.90
N PRO A 40 15.56 28.73 9.52
CA PRO A 40 14.84 29.67 8.65
C PRO A 40 14.54 29.07 7.26
N PHE A 41 15.48 28.30 6.71
CA PHE A 41 15.29 27.63 5.42
C PHE A 41 14.24 26.52 5.53
N TYR A 42 14.27 25.74 6.61
CA TYR A 42 13.26 24.72 6.89
C TYR A 42 11.85 25.32 7.04
N GLU A 43 11.73 26.45 7.75
CA GLU A 43 10.47 27.18 7.89
C GLU A 43 9.98 27.74 6.55
N GLN A 44 10.88 28.22 5.68
CA GLN A 44 10.53 28.64 4.32
C GLN A 44 9.97 27.48 3.50
N LEU A 45 10.58 26.29 3.56
CA LEU A 45 10.08 25.08 2.90
C LEU A 45 8.70 24.69 3.44
N SER A 46 8.52 24.69 4.76
CA SER A 46 7.24 24.42 5.41
C SER A 46 6.15 25.38 4.90
N ASN A 47 6.45 26.67 4.84
CA ASN A 47 5.49 27.67 4.39
C ASN A 47 5.09 27.50 2.92
N SER A 48 6.02 27.10 2.07
CA SER A 48 5.78 26.91 0.63
C SER A 48 5.02 25.60 0.34
N LEU A 49 5.35 24.54 1.06
CA LEU A 49 5.00 23.17 0.66
C LEU A 49 4.01 22.47 1.57
N SER A 50 3.73 23.01 2.76
CA SER A 50 2.70 22.41 3.62
C SER A 50 1.34 22.41 2.91
N ARG A 51 0.72 21.24 2.88
CA ARG A 51 -0.61 21.00 2.31
C ARG A 51 -1.36 20.05 3.25
N PRO A 52 -2.54 20.43 3.77
CA PRO A 52 -3.30 19.57 4.69
C PRO A 52 -3.44 18.15 4.14
N LYS A 53 -3.18 17.15 4.99
CA LYS A 53 -3.19 15.70 4.66
C LYS A 53 -2.18 15.22 3.61
N VAL A 54 -1.46 16.13 2.94
CA VAL A 54 -0.54 15.79 1.84
C VAL A 54 0.91 15.97 2.27
N ALA A 55 1.27 17.11 2.85
CA ALA A 55 2.62 17.40 3.28
C ALA A 55 2.59 18.20 4.59
N THR A 56 3.22 17.65 5.61
CA THR A 56 3.28 18.24 6.95
C THR A 56 4.73 18.33 7.40
N PHE A 57 5.12 19.51 7.84
CA PHE A 57 6.46 19.74 8.39
C PHE A 57 6.36 19.76 9.90
N VAL A 58 7.25 19.03 10.56
CA VAL A 58 7.26 18.90 12.01
C VAL A 58 8.66 19.14 12.56
N LYS A 59 8.73 19.52 13.83
CA LYS A 59 9.98 19.69 14.57
C LYS A 59 9.97 18.80 15.79
N VAL A 60 11.08 18.10 16.00
CA VAL A 60 11.27 17.14 17.09
C VAL A 60 12.47 17.60 17.91
N ASN A 61 12.21 18.23 19.06
CA ASN A 61 13.26 18.56 20.00
C ASN A 61 13.76 17.29 20.70
N THR A 62 14.99 16.89 20.41
CA THR A 62 15.59 15.65 20.94
C THR A 62 15.86 15.68 22.45
N GLU A 63 15.77 16.84 23.08
CA GLU A 63 15.92 17.00 24.54
C GLU A 63 14.61 17.23 25.28
N ALA A 64 13.50 17.44 24.57
CA ALA A 64 12.20 17.60 25.22
C ALA A 64 11.67 16.22 25.66
N GLU A 65 11.27 16.10 26.93
CA GLU A 65 10.81 14.83 27.53
C GLU A 65 9.78 14.09 26.66
N GLY A 66 8.77 14.80 26.14
CA GLY A 66 7.71 14.19 25.32
C GLY A 66 8.12 13.79 23.89
N ALA A 67 9.23 14.32 23.36
CA ALA A 67 9.69 14.08 21.99
C ALA A 67 10.99 13.26 21.92
N LYS A 68 11.72 13.11 23.03
CA LYS A 68 12.98 12.36 23.11
C LYS A 68 12.82 10.88 22.72
N ALA A 69 11.69 10.27 23.06
CA ALA A 69 11.38 8.90 22.65
C ALA A 69 11.27 8.74 21.13
N VAL A 70 10.73 9.74 20.42
CA VAL A 70 10.65 9.76 18.95
C VAL A 70 12.07 9.77 18.35
N ALA A 71 12.96 10.61 18.89
CA ALA A 71 14.36 10.66 18.44
C ALA A 71 15.10 9.32 18.64
N ALA A 72 14.85 8.66 19.77
CA ALA A 72 15.42 7.35 20.08
C ALA A 72 14.88 6.25 19.14
N GLU A 73 13.57 6.22 18.89
CA GLU A 73 12.91 5.27 17.99
C GLU A 73 13.52 5.30 16.58
N TYR A 74 13.75 6.50 16.05
CA TYR A 74 14.37 6.68 14.73
C TYR A 74 15.91 6.68 14.74
N ARG A 75 16.53 6.36 15.88
CA ARG A 75 18.00 6.27 16.07
C ARG A 75 18.74 7.52 15.62
N VAL A 76 18.20 8.69 15.97
CA VAL A 76 18.83 9.97 15.65
C VAL A 76 20.04 10.19 16.56
N THR A 77 21.23 10.21 15.97
CA THR A 77 22.50 10.36 16.71
C THR A 77 23.29 11.62 16.35
N HIS A 78 22.81 12.40 15.36
CA HIS A 78 23.46 13.61 14.87
C HIS A 78 22.41 14.71 14.67
N LEU A 79 22.76 15.96 14.94
CA LEU A 79 21.85 17.10 14.80
C LEU A 79 22.43 18.18 13.87
N PRO A 80 21.61 18.83 13.03
CA PRO A 80 20.22 18.45 12.73
C PRO A 80 20.17 17.14 11.94
N THR A 81 19.09 16.37 12.09
CA THR A 81 18.77 15.27 11.18
C THR A 81 17.37 15.50 10.64
N PHE A 82 17.22 15.48 9.33
CA PHE A 82 15.92 15.50 8.68
C PHE A 82 15.54 14.09 8.28
N ILE A 83 14.34 13.66 8.67
CA ILE A 83 13.78 12.40 8.21
C ILE A 83 12.54 12.71 7.40
N VAL A 84 12.51 12.19 6.18
CA VAL A 84 11.32 12.28 5.34
C VAL A 84 10.58 10.96 5.41
N PHE A 85 9.33 11.07 5.78
CA PHE A 85 8.38 10.00 5.83
C PHE A 85 7.44 10.11 4.64
N ARG A 86 7.16 8.97 4.01
CA ARG A 86 6.07 8.81 3.06
C ARG A 86 5.22 7.68 3.55
N ASP A 87 3.94 7.96 3.74
CA ASP A 87 2.95 6.94 4.10
C ASP A 87 3.34 6.20 5.40
N GLY A 88 3.81 6.97 6.38
CA GLY A 88 4.33 6.48 7.67
C GLY A 88 5.72 5.84 7.64
N SER A 89 6.31 5.64 6.45
CA SER A 89 7.60 4.96 6.28
C SER A 89 8.75 5.92 6.00
N VAL A 90 9.92 5.65 6.56
CA VAL A 90 11.13 6.45 6.29
C VAL A 90 11.58 6.22 4.86
N VAL A 91 11.51 7.25 4.01
CA VAL A 91 12.01 7.19 2.63
C VAL A 91 13.40 7.77 2.49
N LYS A 92 13.77 8.73 3.35
CA LYS A 92 15.07 9.39 3.27
C LYS A 92 15.47 9.98 4.61
N ARG A 93 16.78 10.01 4.84
CA ARG A 93 17.42 10.69 5.96
C ARG A 93 18.49 11.62 5.43
N VAL A 94 18.51 12.86 5.91
CA VAL A 94 19.55 13.86 5.65
C VAL A 94 20.18 14.20 6.99
N LYS A 95 21.50 14.05 7.08
CA LYS A 95 22.24 14.40 8.29
C LYS A 95 22.96 15.72 8.08
N GLY A 96 22.95 16.55 9.11
CA GLY A 96 23.60 17.86 9.10
C GLY A 96 22.79 18.94 8.40
N ALA A 97 23.27 20.17 8.53
CA ALA A 97 22.66 21.35 7.92
C ALA A 97 23.00 21.39 6.42
N ASN A 98 22.28 20.61 5.61
CA ASN A 98 22.43 20.56 4.16
C ASN A 98 21.17 21.06 3.43
N PRO A 99 21.05 22.39 3.19
CA PRO A 99 19.88 22.98 2.53
C PRO A 99 19.64 22.42 1.12
N LYS A 100 20.70 22.19 0.35
CA LYS A 100 20.59 21.75 -1.04
C LYS A 100 19.99 20.34 -1.13
N GLU A 101 20.47 19.42 -0.31
CA GLU A 101 19.95 18.05 -0.29
C GLU A 101 18.51 17.99 0.22
N LEU A 102 18.20 18.76 1.27
CA LEU A 102 16.84 18.88 1.79
C LEU A 102 15.88 19.43 0.72
N GLN A 103 16.30 20.47 -0.01
CA GLN A 103 15.53 21.05 -1.10
C GLN A 103 15.28 20.03 -2.21
N THR A 104 16.32 19.35 -2.71
CA THR A 104 16.18 18.36 -3.79
C THR A 104 15.26 17.21 -3.40
N ILE A 105 15.35 16.70 -2.17
CA ILE A 105 14.50 15.60 -1.70
C ILE A 105 13.05 16.05 -1.65
N VAL A 106 12.82 17.22 -1.05
CA VAL A 106 11.48 17.75 -0.94
C VAL A 106 10.93 18.09 -2.32
N GLU A 107 11.69 18.71 -3.23
CA GLU A 107 11.28 18.96 -4.62
C GLU A 107 10.99 17.67 -5.40
N THR A 108 11.80 16.61 -5.23
CA THR A 108 11.55 15.31 -5.88
C THR A 108 10.24 14.68 -5.38
N LEU A 109 9.98 14.82 -4.07
CA LEU A 109 8.74 14.35 -3.46
C LEU A 109 7.56 15.27 -3.80
N SER A 110 7.78 16.57 -3.92
CA SER A 110 6.82 17.59 -4.34
C SER A 110 6.44 17.41 -5.80
N HIS A 111 7.35 17.09 -6.72
CA HIS A 111 7.00 16.75 -8.10
C HIS A 111 6.16 15.46 -8.17
N SER A 112 6.39 14.51 -7.25
CA SER A 112 5.51 13.34 -7.07
C SER A 112 4.15 13.70 -6.42
N ILE A 113 4.03 14.86 -5.78
CA ILE A 113 2.81 15.39 -5.16
C ILE A 113 2.06 16.35 -6.11
N GLU A 114 2.74 17.19 -6.87
CA GLU A 114 2.17 18.21 -7.76
C GLU A 114 1.52 17.57 -8.99
N HIS A 115 2.07 16.46 -9.48
CA HIS A 115 1.37 15.55 -10.40
C HIS A 115 0.10 14.92 -9.80
N ALA A 116 -0.07 14.95 -8.47
CA ALA A 116 -1.26 14.48 -7.78
C ALA A 116 -2.22 15.62 -7.33
N THR A 117 -1.76 16.88 -7.26
CA THR A 117 -2.56 18.03 -6.76
C THR A 117 -3.03 19.01 -7.83
N GLN A 118 -2.63 18.88 -9.10
CA GLN A 118 -3.31 19.58 -10.21
C GLN A 118 -4.59 18.86 -10.69
N GLY A 119 -5.08 17.88 -9.93
CA GLY A 119 -6.35 17.18 -10.16
C GLY A 119 -7.57 17.79 -9.47
N GLU A 120 -7.56 19.09 -9.12
CA GLU A 120 -8.77 19.81 -8.66
C GLU A 120 -9.36 20.76 -9.72
N GLY A 121 -8.92 20.67 -10.98
CA GLY A 121 -9.53 21.43 -12.07
C GLY A 121 -9.19 20.90 -13.45
N SER A 122 -10.21 20.36 -14.12
CA SER A 122 -10.31 20.23 -15.58
C SER A 122 -9.33 19.28 -16.29
N GLY A 123 -9.84 18.11 -16.66
CA GLY A 123 -9.64 17.52 -17.98
C GLY A 123 -8.31 16.81 -18.28
N SER A 124 -8.44 15.49 -18.49
CA SER A 124 -7.61 14.63 -19.37
C SER A 124 -6.25 14.13 -18.85
N GLY A 125 -6.24 12.83 -18.54
CA GLY A 125 -5.24 11.86 -19.02
C GLY A 125 -3.84 11.91 -18.41
N GLY A 126 -3.59 11.06 -17.41
CA GLY A 126 -2.23 10.68 -17.00
C GLY A 126 -2.08 10.27 -15.54
N SER A 127 -1.84 8.97 -15.32
CA SER A 127 -1.69 8.28 -14.04
C SER A 127 -0.67 8.93 -13.07
N GLY A 128 -1.11 9.35 -11.88
CA GLY A 128 -0.22 9.88 -10.83
C GLY A 128 -0.87 10.24 -9.49
N GLY A 129 -2.10 9.81 -9.21
CA GLY A 129 -2.84 10.15 -7.99
C GLY A 129 -2.29 9.51 -6.71
N ILE A 130 -2.68 10.08 -5.55
CA ILE A 130 -2.47 9.47 -4.23
C ILE A 130 -3.07 8.07 -4.23
N ALA A 131 -2.26 7.07 -3.92
CA ALA A 131 -2.69 5.68 -3.84
C ALA A 131 -3.78 5.53 -2.76
N TRP A 132 -4.99 5.18 -3.19
CA TRP A 132 -6.09 4.81 -2.32
C TRP A 132 -5.74 3.57 -1.52
N ARG A 133 -6.05 3.59 -0.22
CA ARG A 133 -5.58 2.57 0.72
C ARG A 133 -6.65 1.58 1.18
N GLY A 134 -7.93 1.91 1.04
CA GLY A 134 -9.05 1.12 1.58
C GLY A 134 -9.11 1.12 3.10
N ALA A 135 -8.09 0.59 3.77
CA ALA A 135 -7.94 0.51 5.21
C ALA A 135 -6.53 0.96 5.67
N ASP A 136 -6.42 1.29 6.96
CA ASP A 136 -5.15 1.68 7.59
C ASP A 136 -4.15 0.51 7.61
N LEU A 137 -2.86 0.86 7.58
CA LEU A 137 -1.78 -0.13 7.66
C LEU A 137 -1.50 -0.51 9.12
N PRO A 138 -1.35 -1.81 9.43
CA PRO A 138 -0.79 -2.26 10.70
C PRO A 138 0.57 -1.61 11.00
N ARG A 139 0.81 -1.27 12.27
CA ARG A 139 2.06 -0.59 12.68
C ARG A 139 3.28 -1.44 12.29
N GLY A 140 4.27 -0.80 11.66
CA GLY A 140 5.54 -1.43 11.30
C GLY A 140 5.52 -2.21 9.98
N TYR A 141 4.37 -2.33 9.32
CA TYR A 141 4.26 -2.99 8.02
C TYR A 141 3.91 -2.00 6.91
N ILE A 142 4.28 -2.35 5.68
CA ILE A 142 4.08 -1.52 4.49
C ILE A 142 3.26 -2.27 3.45
N ASP A 143 2.68 -1.54 2.51
CA ASP A 143 2.13 -2.12 1.29
C ASP A 143 3.27 -2.61 0.39
N ILE A 144 3.27 -3.91 0.13
CA ILE A 144 4.26 -4.62 -0.69
C ILE A 144 3.65 -5.10 -2.02
N SER A 145 2.48 -4.59 -2.42
CA SER A 145 1.83 -4.97 -3.69
C SER A 145 2.68 -4.62 -4.93
N ASP A 146 3.62 -3.69 -4.81
CA ASP A 146 4.61 -3.38 -5.87
C ASP A 146 5.61 -4.52 -6.13
N THR A 147 5.66 -5.52 -5.25
CA THR A 147 6.51 -6.72 -5.43
C THR A 147 5.87 -7.78 -6.32
N ILE A 148 4.59 -7.66 -6.66
CA ILE A 148 3.87 -8.61 -7.51
C ILE A 148 4.50 -8.66 -8.91
N ASP A 149 4.69 -9.86 -9.45
CA ASP A 149 4.97 -10.03 -10.87
C ASP A 149 3.66 -10.01 -11.66
N VAL A 150 3.31 -8.82 -12.15
CA VAL A 150 2.06 -8.55 -12.90
C VAL A 150 1.96 -9.31 -14.23
N ARG A 151 3.03 -9.97 -14.69
CA ARG A 151 3.01 -10.79 -15.92
C ARG A 151 2.60 -12.22 -15.65
N GLY A 152 2.84 -12.72 -14.43
CA GLY A 152 2.46 -14.07 -14.01
C GLY A 152 1.17 -14.14 -13.21
N LEU A 153 0.39 -13.05 -13.16
CA LEU A 153 -0.94 -13.07 -12.54
C LEU A 153 -1.87 -13.95 -13.36
N GLU A 154 -2.54 -14.87 -12.69
CA GLU A 154 -3.56 -15.73 -13.29
C GLU A 154 -4.78 -15.73 -12.38
N LEU A 155 -5.97 -15.58 -12.97
CA LEU A 155 -7.24 -15.58 -12.26
C LEU A 155 -8.19 -16.51 -13.00
N LEU A 156 -8.73 -17.50 -12.30
CA LEU A 156 -9.69 -18.45 -12.84
C LEU A 156 -11.12 -18.07 -12.46
N ASN A 157 -12.07 -18.43 -13.34
CA ASN A 157 -13.52 -18.22 -13.22
C ASN A 157 -13.94 -16.74 -13.09
N ALA A 158 -13.30 -15.85 -13.81
CA ALA A 158 -13.59 -14.43 -13.73
C ALA A 158 -14.04 -13.88 -15.10
N ASP A 159 -15.03 -13.00 -15.11
CA ASP A 159 -15.68 -12.47 -16.32
C ASP A 159 -14.73 -11.56 -17.14
N GLU A 160 -14.01 -12.14 -18.11
CA GLU A 160 -12.98 -11.44 -18.89
C GLU A 160 -13.51 -10.32 -19.81
N SER A 161 -14.82 -10.14 -19.91
CA SER A 161 -15.43 -9.18 -20.86
C SER A 161 -15.04 -7.73 -20.59
N HIS A 162 -14.72 -7.38 -19.33
CA HIS A 162 -14.62 -5.98 -18.92
C HIS A 162 -13.47 -5.62 -17.96
N PHE A 163 -12.55 -6.54 -17.62
CA PHE A 163 -11.43 -6.21 -16.71
C PHE A 163 -10.11 -6.90 -17.05
N SER A 164 -9.01 -6.39 -16.50
CA SER A 164 -7.72 -7.09 -16.39
C SER A 164 -7.52 -7.51 -14.93
N VAL A 165 -6.97 -8.70 -14.66
CA VAL A 165 -6.61 -9.12 -13.29
C VAL A 165 -5.74 -8.08 -12.56
N ARG A 166 -4.99 -7.26 -13.31
CA ARG A 166 -4.19 -6.15 -12.80
C ARG A 166 -5.02 -5.08 -12.09
N THR A 167 -6.30 -4.96 -12.43
CA THR A 167 -7.25 -4.01 -11.84
C THR A 167 -7.36 -4.21 -10.33
N LEU A 168 -7.26 -5.45 -9.84
CA LEU A 168 -7.25 -5.75 -8.41
C LEU A 168 -6.11 -5.05 -7.66
N PHE A 169 -5.00 -4.76 -8.33
CA PHE A 169 -3.81 -4.15 -7.71
C PHE A 169 -3.66 -2.67 -8.07
N ASN A 170 -4.69 -2.06 -8.65
CA ASN A 170 -4.68 -0.63 -8.95
C ASN A 170 -4.64 0.19 -7.66
N LYS A 171 -3.78 1.20 -7.66
CA LYS A 171 -3.67 2.16 -6.56
C LYS A 171 -4.75 3.24 -6.60
N SER A 172 -5.57 3.30 -7.64
CA SER A 172 -6.70 4.23 -7.72
C SER A 172 -7.83 3.79 -6.80
N LYS A 173 -8.58 4.78 -6.30
CA LYS A 173 -9.83 4.54 -5.57
C LYS A 173 -10.82 3.80 -6.47
N PRO A 174 -11.52 2.76 -5.99
CA PRO A 174 -12.58 2.09 -6.74
C PRO A 174 -13.63 3.08 -7.24
N SER A 175 -14.06 2.91 -8.48
CA SER A 175 -15.07 3.79 -9.11
C SER A 175 -16.39 3.81 -8.32
N ALA A 176 -16.79 2.68 -7.73
CA ALA A 176 -17.99 2.53 -6.91
C ALA A 176 -18.01 3.42 -5.65
N LEU A 177 -16.86 3.91 -5.18
CA LEU A 177 -16.78 4.85 -4.06
C LEU A 177 -16.71 6.33 -4.51
N SER A 178 -16.69 6.60 -5.81
CA SER A 178 -16.68 7.96 -6.34
C SER A 178 -18.10 8.55 -6.34
N LYS A 179 -18.23 9.81 -5.90
CA LYS A 179 -19.53 10.50 -5.84
C LYS A 179 -19.95 11.08 -7.18
N ASP A 180 -19.02 11.18 -8.12
CA ASP A 180 -19.31 11.58 -9.48
C ASP A 180 -19.85 10.35 -10.20
N LYS A 181 -21.19 10.23 -10.28
CA LYS A 181 -21.88 9.36 -11.25
C LYS A 181 -21.62 9.82 -12.68
N ALA A 182 -20.37 10.13 -13.03
CA ALA A 182 -19.95 10.14 -14.41
C ALA A 182 -19.85 8.68 -14.80
N GLU A 183 -20.63 8.28 -15.80
CA GLU A 183 -20.58 7.00 -16.48
C GLU A 183 -19.12 6.70 -16.92
N SER A 184 -18.25 6.25 -16.03
CA SER A 184 -17.01 5.61 -16.44
C SER A 184 -17.43 4.26 -17.00
N SER A 185 -17.49 4.16 -18.32
CA SER A 185 -17.92 2.97 -19.04
C SER A 185 -17.03 1.74 -18.83
N GLU A 186 -15.95 1.84 -18.05
CA GLU A 186 -15.01 0.75 -17.79
C GLU A 186 -15.19 0.25 -16.35
N LYS A 187 -15.62 -1.02 -16.21
CA LYS A 187 -15.64 -1.71 -14.92
C LYS A 187 -14.21 -1.75 -14.37
N ASP A 188 -14.01 -1.31 -13.13
CA ASP A 188 -12.72 -1.36 -12.44
C ASP A 188 -12.71 -2.35 -11.29
N TRP A 189 -13.44 -3.46 -11.43
CA TRP A 189 -13.52 -4.56 -10.49
C TRP A 189 -13.55 -5.89 -11.24
N VAL A 190 -13.43 -6.97 -10.48
CA VAL A 190 -13.52 -8.35 -10.93
C VAL A 190 -14.83 -8.94 -10.40
N GLU A 191 -15.55 -9.62 -11.27
CA GLU A 191 -16.70 -10.47 -10.93
C GLU A 191 -16.39 -11.90 -11.37
N SER A 192 -16.90 -12.88 -10.62
CA SER A 192 -16.87 -14.27 -11.06
C SER A 192 -17.83 -14.52 -12.22
N ASP A 193 -17.51 -15.50 -13.06
CA ASP A 193 -18.23 -15.75 -14.30
C ASP A 193 -19.39 -16.74 -14.11
N THR A 194 -19.09 -17.94 -13.61
CA THR A 194 -20.07 -19.05 -13.56
C THR A 194 -20.75 -19.19 -12.20
N ASP A 195 -19.99 -19.03 -11.12
CA ASP A 195 -20.42 -19.26 -9.73
C ASP A 195 -19.60 -18.35 -8.81
N GLU A 196 -19.73 -18.50 -7.49
CA GLU A 196 -19.08 -17.66 -6.48
C GLU A 196 -17.59 -17.94 -6.28
N GLN A 197 -17.01 -18.92 -7.00
CA GLN A 197 -15.64 -19.34 -6.80
C GLN A 197 -14.65 -18.53 -7.65
N LEU A 198 -13.53 -18.10 -7.05
CA LEU A 198 -12.44 -17.43 -7.77
C LEU A 198 -11.08 -17.97 -7.33
N LEU A 199 -10.15 -18.14 -8.26
CA LEU A 199 -8.83 -18.68 -7.97
C LEU A 199 -7.72 -17.77 -8.53
N LEU A 200 -7.16 -16.94 -7.65
CA LEU A 200 -6.14 -15.94 -7.98
C LEU A 200 -4.74 -16.43 -7.62
N TYR A 201 -3.89 -16.64 -8.61
CA TYR A 201 -2.47 -16.85 -8.44
C TYR A 201 -1.69 -15.53 -8.56
N THR A 202 -0.90 -15.25 -7.53
CA THR A 202 -0.07 -14.05 -7.42
C THR A 202 1.40 -14.42 -7.18
N PRO A 203 2.26 -14.37 -8.20
CA PRO A 203 3.70 -14.49 -8.03
C PRO A 203 4.33 -13.15 -7.56
N PHE A 204 5.45 -13.24 -6.84
CA PHE A 204 6.22 -12.09 -6.37
C PHE A 204 7.64 -12.08 -6.96
N ASN A 205 8.15 -10.90 -7.31
CA ASN A 205 9.50 -10.68 -7.86
C ASN A 205 10.63 -11.00 -6.87
N SER A 206 10.32 -11.07 -5.57
CA SER A 206 11.23 -11.42 -4.50
C SER A 206 10.46 -12.10 -3.39
N ALA A 207 11.15 -12.90 -2.56
CA ALA A 207 10.53 -13.45 -1.37
C ALA A 207 10.04 -12.32 -0.44
N ILE A 208 8.82 -12.45 0.07
CA ILE A 208 8.19 -11.50 0.99
C ILE A 208 7.82 -12.19 2.31
N LYS A 209 7.61 -11.38 3.34
CA LYS A 209 6.87 -11.77 4.54
C LYS A 209 5.50 -11.11 4.51
N LEU A 210 4.43 -11.88 4.57
CA LEU A 210 3.08 -11.35 4.48
C LEU A 210 2.42 -11.34 5.86
N HIS A 211 1.93 -10.18 6.29
CA HIS A 211 1.29 -9.99 7.59
C HIS A 211 -0.23 -9.86 7.46
N THR A 212 -0.70 -9.10 6.47
CA THR A 212 -2.12 -8.82 6.26
C THR A 212 -2.44 -8.80 4.78
N ILE A 213 -3.60 -9.34 4.40
CA ILE A 213 -4.21 -9.13 3.09
C ILE A 213 -5.36 -8.15 3.29
N GLN A 214 -5.39 -7.06 2.54
CA GLN A 214 -6.56 -6.18 2.50
C GLN A 214 -7.35 -6.49 1.24
N ILE A 215 -8.65 -6.78 1.39
CA ILE A 215 -9.56 -7.02 0.27
C ILE A 215 -10.65 -5.96 0.32
N THR A 216 -10.93 -5.37 -0.83
CA THR A 216 -12.04 -4.44 -1.02
C THR A 216 -13.08 -5.08 -1.93
N SER A 217 -14.33 -5.04 -1.51
CA SER A 217 -15.48 -5.52 -2.27
C SER A 217 -16.67 -4.57 -2.07
N LEU A 218 -17.23 -4.11 -3.18
CA LEU A 218 -18.27 -3.07 -3.22
C LEU A 218 -19.43 -3.50 -4.13
N PRO A 219 -20.16 -4.57 -3.76
CA PRO A 219 -21.36 -4.93 -4.49
C PRO A 219 -22.42 -3.81 -4.38
N PRO A 220 -23.29 -3.65 -5.40
CA PRO A 220 -24.41 -2.72 -5.35
C PRO A 220 -25.32 -2.98 -4.14
N THR A 221 -25.88 -1.93 -3.55
CA THR A 221 -26.75 -2.03 -2.35
C THR A 221 -28.23 -1.81 -2.65
N ASP A 222 -28.58 -1.36 -3.85
CA ASP A 222 -29.92 -0.82 -4.15
C ASP A 222 -30.84 -1.83 -4.86
N ASP A 223 -30.37 -3.04 -5.17
CA ASP A 223 -31.08 -4.05 -5.97
C ASP A 223 -31.25 -5.36 -5.17
N GLU A 224 -31.93 -5.33 -4.02
CA GLU A 224 -32.06 -6.47 -3.07
C GLU A 224 -32.91 -7.66 -3.59
N ASP A 225 -33.54 -7.55 -4.77
CA ASP A 225 -34.46 -8.56 -5.34
C ASP A 225 -33.93 -9.23 -6.63
N ASP A 226 -32.63 -9.07 -6.95
CA ASP A 226 -32.02 -9.64 -8.15
C ASP A 226 -30.91 -10.64 -7.78
N ASP A 227 -31.11 -11.92 -8.12
CA ASP A 227 -30.14 -13.01 -7.90
C ASP A 227 -28.82 -12.76 -8.67
N ASP A 228 -28.82 -11.82 -9.62
CA ASP A 228 -27.64 -11.37 -10.37
C ASP A 228 -26.72 -10.42 -9.57
N VAL A 229 -27.10 -9.97 -8.36
CA VAL A 229 -26.24 -9.10 -7.54
C VAL A 229 -25.06 -9.88 -6.98
N PRO A 230 -23.81 -9.48 -7.28
CA PRO A 230 -22.65 -10.18 -6.77
C PRO A 230 -22.51 -9.96 -5.26
N MET A 231 -22.03 -10.97 -4.56
CA MET A 231 -21.75 -10.97 -3.14
C MET A 231 -20.33 -10.49 -2.82
N ARG A 232 -20.09 -10.23 -1.53
CA ARG A 232 -18.74 -10.11 -1.00
C ARG A 232 -18.15 -11.50 -0.77
N PRO A 233 -16.83 -11.70 -0.88
CA PRO A 233 -16.21 -12.97 -0.52
C PRO A 233 -16.34 -13.21 0.99
N ARG A 234 -16.69 -14.44 1.37
CA ARG A 234 -16.85 -14.86 2.77
C ARG A 234 -15.73 -15.79 3.20
N THR A 235 -15.56 -16.93 2.51
CA THR A 235 -14.55 -17.92 2.87
C THR A 235 -13.38 -17.89 1.89
N LEU A 236 -12.16 -17.71 2.42
CA LEU A 236 -10.93 -17.71 1.65
C LEU A 236 -9.99 -18.82 2.11
N LYS A 237 -9.47 -19.60 1.16
CA LYS A 237 -8.37 -20.55 1.36
C LYS A 237 -7.10 -19.96 0.75
N LEU A 238 -6.02 -19.90 1.54
CA LEU A 238 -4.73 -19.35 1.12
C LEU A 238 -3.70 -20.46 0.97
N PHE A 239 -3.04 -20.54 -0.19
CA PHE A 239 -1.94 -21.49 -0.43
C PHE A 239 -0.67 -20.75 -0.80
N THR A 240 0.43 -21.07 -0.13
CA THR A 240 1.70 -20.38 -0.33
C THR A 240 2.67 -21.22 -1.16
N ASN A 241 3.51 -20.55 -1.95
CA ASN A 241 4.63 -21.13 -2.69
C ASN A 241 4.24 -22.24 -3.68
N ARG A 242 3.07 -22.10 -4.32
CA ARG A 242 2.68 -22.96 -5.45
C ARG A 242 3.41 -22.52 -6.73
N PRO A 243 3.84 -23.45 -7.60
CA PRO A 243 4.58 -23.11 -8.81
C PRO A 243 3.70 -22.54 -9.94
N HIS A 244 2.40 -22.79 -9.89
CA HIS A 244 1.38 -22.30 -10.82
C HIS A 244 0.03 -22.17 -10.06
N ASN A 245 -0.99 -21.66 -10.73
CA ASN A 245 -2.34 -21.62 -10.17
C ASN A 245 -2.89 -23.02 -9.92
N LEU A 246 -3.74 -23.18 -8.90
CA LEU A 246 -4.38 -24.46 -8.60
C LEU A 246 -5.64 -24.63 -9.46
N GLY A 247 -6.02 -25.88 -9.74
CA GLY A 247 -7.38 -26.18 -10.16
C GLY A 247 -8.35 -26.15 -8.96
N PHE A 248 -9.65 -25.97 -9.22
CA PHE A 248 -10.67 -25.96 -8.15
C PHE A 248 -10.71 -27.28 -7.38
N ASP A 249 -10.72 -28.42 -8.08
CA ASP A 249 -10.66 -29.75 -7.46
C ASP A 249 -9.40 -29.93 -6.60
N GLU A 250 -8.24 -29.47 -7.10
CA GLU A 250 -6.97 -29.56 -6.38
C GLU A 250 -6.98 -28.67 -5.12
N ALA A 251 -7.59 -27.49 -5.19
CA ALA A 251 -7.69 -26.57 -4.07
C ALA A 251 -8.62 -27.10 -2.95
N ASP A 252 -9.53 -28.02 -3.27
CA ASP A 252 -10.37 -28.69 -2.27
C ASP A 252 -9.71 -29.90 -1.62
N ASP A 253 -8.85 -30.61 -2.36
CA ASP A 253 -8.14 -31.79 -1.85
C ASP A 253 -6.91 -31.44 -0.99
N ILE A 254 -6.40 -30.23 -1.13
CA ILE A 254 -5.17 -29.80 -0.46
C ILE A 254 -5.48 -28.94 0.77
N ASP A 255 -4.77 -29.19 1.87
CA ASP A 255 -4.84 -28.32 3.05
C ASP A 255 -4.29 -26.90 2.75
N PRO A 256 -5.07 -25.85 2.98
CA PRO A 256 -4.58 -24.48 2.84
C PRO A 256 -3.58 -24.12 3.93
N THR A 257 -2.64 -23.23 3.61
CA THR A 257 -1.73 -22.63 4.59
C THR A 257 -2.51 -21.93 5.70
N GLN A 258 -3.62 -21.27 5.32
CA GLN A 258 -4.59 -20.68 6.24
C GLN A 258 -5.96 -20.54 5.55
N THR A 259 -7.03 -20.85 6.28
CA THR A 259 -8.41 -20.49 5.92
C THR A 259 -8.82 -19.25 6.71
N ILE A 260 -9.57 -18.35 6.07
CA ILE A 260 -10.09 -17.12 6.66
C ILE A 260 -11.57 -17.01 6.33
N GLU A 261 -12.39 -16.78 7.35
CA GLU A 261 -13.80 -16.39 7.19
C GLU A 261 -13.90 -14.89 7.46
N ILE A 262 -14.55 -14.16 6.55
CA ILE A 262 -14.79 -12.73 6.65
C ILE A 262 -16.23 -12.53 7.10
N GLY A 263 -16.41 -11.94 8.28
CA GLY A 263 -17.72 -11.58 8.80
C GLY A 263 -18.13 -10.15 8.42
N GLU A 264 -19.41 -9.83 8.63
CA GLU A 264 -19.98 -8.51 8.39
C GLU A 264 -19.18 -7.36 9.06
N ASN A 265 -18.72 -7.60 10.29
CA ASN A 265 -17.97 -6.62 11.09
C ASN A 265 -16.50 -6.43 10.66
N ASP A 266 -15.97 -7.28 9.79
CA ASP A 266 -14.59 -7.15 9.30
C ASP A 266 -14.47 -6.07 8.23
N TRP A 267 -15.59 -5.68 7.62
CA TRP A 267 -15.64 -4.67 6.58
C TRP A 267 -15.73 -3.26 7.16
N ASN A 268 -14.81 -2.39 6.76
CA ASN A 268 -14.87 -0.97 7.14
C ASN A 268 -15.86 -0.17 6.26
N SER A 269 -16.01 1.12 6.56
CA SER A 269 -16.89 2.05 5.82
C SER A 269 -16.54 2.24 4.34
N ASN A 270 -15.36 1.80 3.91
CA ASN A 270 -14.92 1.82 2.51
C ASN A 270 -15.06 0.45 1.84
N GLY A 271 -15.78 -0.50 2.45
CA GLY A 271 -15.93 -1.87 1.95
C GLY A 271 -14.60 -2.63 1.90
N THR A 272 -13.66 -2.33 2.81
CA THR A 272 -12.36 -3.00 2.89
C THR A 272 -12.23 -3.82 4.17
N ALA A 273 -11.94 -5.12 4.03
CA ALA A 273 -11.60 -6.02 5.12
C ALA A 273 -10.07 -6.18 5.26
N SER A 274 -9.56 -6.18 6.49
CA SER A 274 -8.13 -6.38 6.79
C SER A 274 -7.89 -7.75 7.42
N LEU A 275 -7.44 -8.70 6.60
CA LEU A 275 -7.33 -10.11 6.95
C LEU A 275 -5.97 -10.41 7.57
N GLY A 276 -5.95 -10.58 8.90
CA GLY A 276 -4.74 -10.93 9.63
C GLY A 276 -4.25 -12.34 9.30
N LEU A 277 -2.97 -12.47 8.95
CA LEU A 277 -2.36 -13.76 8.67
C LEU A 277 -1.60 -14.29 9.88
N ARG A 278 -1.49 -15.61 9.98
CA ARG A 278 -0.59 -16.29 10.93
C ARG A 278 0.85 -16.08 10.48
N PHE A 279 1.41 -14.91 10.78
CA PHE A 279 2.70 -14.42 10.26
C PHE A 279 3.82 -15.47 10.23
N VAL A 280 3.89 -16.35 11.23
CA VAL A 280 4.85 -17.47 11.31
C VAL A 280 4.81 -18.44 10.10
N ARG A 281 3.66 -18.60 9.45
CA ARG A 281 3.47 -19.41 8.23
C ARG A 281 3.74 -18.62 6.94
N PHE A 282 3.86 -17.30 7.03
CA PHE A 282 3.97 -16.38 5.90
C PHE A 282 5.29 -15.60 5.90
N GLN A 283 6.40 -16.25 6.27
CA GLN A 283 7.73 -15.62 6.37
C GLN A 283 8.57 -15.63 5.08
N ASN A 284 8.26 -16.49 4.12
CA ASN A 284 9.07 -16.66 2.92
C ASN A 284 8.16 -17.05 1.75
N ILE A 285 7.43 -16.06 1.24
CA ILE A 285 6.42 -16.23 0.21
C ILE A 285 6.98 -15.75 -1.14
N THR A 286 7.01 -16.64 -2.13
CA THR A 286 7.36 -16.32 -3.52
C THR A 286 6.14 -16.31 -4.44
N SER A 287 5.07 -16.99 -4.02
CA SER A 287 3.76 -16.95 -4.68
C SER A 287 2.65 -17.20 -3.67
N LEU A 288 1.48 -16.66 -3.95
CA LEU A 288 0.27 -16.84 -3.16
C LEU A 288 -0.89 -17.19 -4.09
N VAL A 289 -1.62 -18.24 -3.74
CA VAL A 289 -2.92 -18.56 -4.33
C VAL A 289 -4.00 -18.17 -3.32
N ILE A 290 -4.95 -17.34 -3.75
CA ILE A 290 -6.16 -16.99 -3.00
C ILE A 290 -7.32 -17.68 -3.69
N PHE A 291 -7.94 -18.62 -3.00
CA PHE A 291 -9.17 -19.28 -3.43
C PHE A 291 -10.34 -18.71 -2.65
N VAL A 292 -11.24 -18.01 -3.34
CA VAL A 292 -12.56 -17.60 -2.84
C VAL A 292 -13.48 -18.80 -3.01
N VAL A 293 -13.98 -19.32 -1.89
CA VAL A 293 -14.80 -20.54 -1.86
C VAL A 293 -16.28 -20.20 -1.96
N ASP A 294 -16.71 -19.18 -1.22
CA ASP A 294 -18.10 -18.73 -1.17
C ASP A 294 -18.21 -17.22 -0.90
N GLY A 295 -19.42 -16.69 -1.09
CA GLY A 295 -19.78 -15.31 -0.77
C GLY A 295 -20.67 -15.17 0.46
N ASP A 296 -20.87 -13.92 0.87
CA ASP A 296 -21.79 -13.52 1.93
C ASP A 296 -23.09 -13.00 1.31
N GLY A 297 -24.15 -13.82 1.37
CA GLY A 297 -25.45 -13.54 0.78
C GLY A 297 -26.04 -14.76 0.06
N ASP A 298 -27.07 -14.52 -0.75
CA ASP A 298 -27.78 -15.53 -1.55
C ASP A 298 -27.52 -15.39 -3.08
N GLY A 299 -26.63 -14.47 -3.49
CA GLY A 299 -26.28 -14.29 -4.91
C GLY A 299 -25.44 -15.44 -5.46
N GLU A 300 -25.23 -15.46 -6.78
CA GLU A 300 -24.47 -16.54 -7.44
C GLU A 300 -23.01 -16.16 -7.77
N LYS A 301 -22.65 -14.89 -7.61
CA LYS A 301 -21.35 -14.36 -8.02
C LYS A 301 -20.65 -13.64 -6.89
N VAL A 302 -19.35 -13.45 -7.00
CA VAL A 302 -18.55 -12.63 -6.06
C VAL A 302 -17.88 -11.49 -6.78
N ARG A 303 -17.80 -10.34 -6.10
CA ARG A 303 -17.11 -9.16 -6.61
C ARG A 303 -15.89 -8.82 -5.76
N ILE A 304 -14.78 -8.48 -6.41
CA ILE A 304 -13.57 -7.94 -5.77
C ILE A 304 -13.10 -6.70 -6.53
N ASP A 305 -12.96 -5.60 -5.81
CA ASP A 305 -12.52 -4.32 -6.37
C ASP A 305 -11.00 -4.15 -6.25
N ARG A 306 -10.43 -4.43 -5.07
CA ARG A 306 -8.99 -4.27 -4.82
C ARG A 306 -8.44 -5.32 -3.87
N ILE A 307 -7.17 -5.67 -4.06
CA ILE A 307 -6.37 -6.50 -3.17
C ILE A 307 -5.05 -5.78 -2.88
N ARG A 308 -4.66 -5.72 -1.61
CA ARG A 308 -3.35 -5.20 -1.19
C ARG A 308 -2.67 -6.19 -0.26
N PHE A 309 -1.37 -6.36 -0.45
CA PHE A 309 -0.53 -7.19 0.40
C PHE A 309 0.27 -6.31 1.34
N ILE A 310 0.11 -6.52 2.64
CA ILE A 310 0.80 -5.75 3.67
C ILE A 310 1.81 -6.65 4.38
N GLY A 311 3.06 -6.21 4.46
CA GLY A 311 4.12 -7.01 5.05
C GLY A 311 5.50 -6.37 4.95
N GLU A 312 6.52 -7.21 4.81
CA GLU A 312 7.91 -6.83 4.58
C GLU A 312 8.38 -7.39 3.24
N SER A 313 9.00 -6.56 2.40
CA SER A 313 9.69 -7.03 1.20
C SER A 313 11.08 -7.53 1.55
N GLY A 314 11.46 -8.71 1.05
CA GLY A 314 12.83 -9.21 1.13
C GLY A 314 13.77 -8.46 0.19
N GLU A 315 15.08 -8.70 0.33
CA GLU A 315 16.08 -8.18 -0.62
C GLU A 315 15.76 -8.69 -2.04
N LYS A 316 15.73 -7.76 -3.02
CA LYS A 316 15.52 -8.11 -4.43
C LYS A 316 16.58 -9.10 -4.85
N ARG A 317 16.18 -10.26 -5.40
CA ARG A 317 17.12 -11.17 -6.05
C ARG A 317 17.71 -10.41 -7.24
N GLU A 318 19.00 -10.09 -7.22
CA GLU A 318 19.70 -9.79 -8.46
C GLU A 318 19.61 -11.04 -9.33
N MET A 319 18.98 -10.92 -10.50
CA MET A 319 19.06 -11.95 -11.54
C MET A 319 20.53 -12.12 -11.86
N GLY A 320 21.13 -13.22 -11.38
CA GLY A 320 22.50 -13.57 -11.70
C GLY A 320 22.68 -13.51 -13.21
N LYS A 321 23.73 -12.81 -13.67
CA LYS A 321 24.07 -12.74 -15.08
C LYS A 321 24.13 -14.18 -15.62
N LEU A 322 23.31 -14.47 -16.62
CA LEU A 322 23.45 -15.66 -17.45
C LEU A 322 24.82 -15.57 -18.13
N GLU A 323 25.82 -16.24 -17.56
CA GLU A 323 27.08 -16.45 -18.25
C GLU A 323 26.85 -17.48 -19.36
N LYS A 324 27.03 -17.02 -20.59
CA LYS A 324 27.04 -17.87 -21.77
C LYS A 324 28.27 -18.77 -21.68
N ILE A 325 28.07 -20.05 -21.35
CA ILE A 325 29.13 -21.06 -21.42
C ILE A 325 29.58 -21.08 -22.88
N GLY A 326 30.81 -20.63 -23.12
CA GLY A 326 31.43 -20.61 -24.43
C GLY A 326 31.71 -22.03 -24.92
N ASP A 327 31.40 -22.26 -26.19
CA ASP A 327 31.71 -23.50 -26.92
C ASP A 327 33.18 -23.89 -26.72
N GLN A 328 33.40 -25.07 -26.13
CA GLN A 328 34.72 -25.70 -26.17
C GLN A 328 35.01 -26.07 -27.64
N GLN A 329 36.10 -25.52 -28.19
CA GLN A 329 36.70 -26.01 -29.43
C GLN A 329 37.09 -27.47 -29.20
N GLY A 330 36.45 -28.37 -29.95
CA GLY A 330 36.86 -29.77 -30.05
C GLY A 330 38.25 -29.88 -30.68
N GLU A 331 39.08 -30.70 -30.06
CA GLU A 331 40.24 -31.36 -30.69
C GLU A 331 39.80 -32.28 -31.83
#